data_AF-A0A7S0VZ74-F1
#
_entry.id   AF-A0A7S0VZ74-F1
#
_cell.length_a   1.000
_cell.length_b   1.000
_cell.length_c   1.000
_cell.angle_alpha   90.00
_cell.angle_beta   90.00
_cell.angle_gamma   90.00
#
_symmetry.space_group_name_H-M   'P 1'
#
loop_
_entity.id
_entity.type
_entity.pdbx_description
1 polymer ?
#
loop_
_entity_poly.entity_id
_entity_poly.type
_entity_poly.pdbx_seq_one_letter_code
_entity_poly.pdbx_strand_id
1 'polypeptide(L)'
;SNDKSPNESHHLSASYRIIQANECNFLHRMPHAQQAALRKLVIDLVLATDMAEHMAIVSRLKTDLQKRLQSPEDDIQAGGEVPDELKRLILQAAIKIADIGHLYASHDVHIKWSERLEEEMWRQGDVEKQRSMKVLCFWGLGFGSGFRV
;
A
#
# COMPACT_ATOMS: atom_id res chain seq x y z
N SER A 1 -0.93 7.34 19.98
CA SER A 1 0.22 7.78 19.18
C SER A 1 -0.31 8.17 17.82
N ASN A 2 0.00 9.38 17.38
CA ASN A 2 -0.41 9.95 16.10
C ASN A 2 0.66 9.69 15.01
N ASP A 3 1.57 8.76 15.27
CA ASP A 3 2.76 8.48 14.44
C ASP A 3 2.56 7.21 13.59
N LYS A 4 1.34 6.69 13.51
CA LYS A 4 1.00 5.52 12.68
C LYS A 4 0.75 5.97 11.25
N SER A 5 1.50 5.41 10.31
CA SER A 5 1.30 5.56 8.86
C SER A 5 1.14 7.04 8.44
N PRO A 6 2.13 7.91 8.73
CA PRO A 6 2.00 9.36 8.52
C PRO A 6 1.87 9.72 7.04
N ASN A 7 2.56 9.00 6.14
CA ASN A 7 2.50 9.22 4.70
C ASN A 7 1.14 8.78 4.14
N GLU A 8 0.65 7.61 4.54
CA GLU A 8 -0.63 7.05 4.14
C GLU A 8 -1.78 7.95 4.61
N SER A 9 -1.69 8.45 5.85
CA SER A 9 -2.63 9.43 6.40
C SER A 9 -2.62 10.74 5.61
N HIS A 10 -1.44 11.20 5.19
CA HIS A 10 -1.30 12.35 4.31
C HIS A 10 -1.92 12.11 2.93
N HIS A 11 -1.67 10.96 2.29
CA HIS A 11 -2.24 10.58 1.00
C HIS A 11 -3.77 10.56 1.04
N LEU A 12 -4.36 9.98 2.10
CA LEU A 12 -5.80 10.00 2.33
C LEU A 12 -6.33 11.44 2.44
N SER A 13 -5.72 12.26 3.30
CA SER A 13 -6.13 13.64 3.52
C SER A 13 -6.08 14.47 2.23
N ALA A 14 -4.98 14.36 1.47
CA ALA A 14 -4.81 15.04 0.20
C ALA A 14 -5.85 14.60 -0.84
N SER A 15 -6.08 13.30 -0.98
CA SER A 15 -7.05 12.74 -1.92
C SER A 15 -8.49 13.20 -1.61
N TYR A 16 -8.91 13.17 -0.34
CA TYR A 16 -10.24 13.63 0.04
C TYR A 16 -10.43 15.13 -0.17
N ARG A 17 -9.40 15.93 0.08
CA ARG A 17 -9.44 17.37 -0.18
C ARG A 17 -9.64 17.67 -1.67
N ILE A 18 -9.03 16.88 -2.55
CA ILE A 18 -9.26 17.00 -4.00
C ILE A 18 -10.70 16.60 -4.37
N ILE A 19 -11.19 15.48 -3.85
CA ILE A 19 -12.56 14.99 -4.14
C ILE A 19 -13.64 15.96 -3.66
N GLN A 20 -13.37 16.79 -2.66
CA GLN A 20 -14.31 17.83 -2.19
C GLN A 20 -14.48 18.99 -3.17
N ALA A 21 -13.57 19.19 -4.13
CA ALA A 21 -13.75 20.19 -5.18
C ALA A 21 -14.89 19.77 -6.12
N ASN A 22 -15.81 20.70 -6.42
CA ASN A 22 -17.01 20.41 -7.22
C ASN A 22 -16.72 19.76 -8.57
N GLU A 23 -15.62 20.16 -9.22
CA GLU A 23 -15.20 19.63 -10.53
C GLU A 23 -14.64 18.20 -10.45
N CYS A 24 -14.12 17.81 -9.27
CA CYS A 24 -13.46 16.51 -9.03
C CYS A 24 -14.34 15.53 -8.25
N ASN A 25 -15.52 15.95 -7.78
CA ASN A 25 -16.39 15.12 -6.95
C ASN A 25 -17.17 14.09 -7.79
N PHE A 26 -16.52 12.99 -8.12
CA PHE A 26 -17.16 11.86 -8.80
C PHE A 26 -18.18 11.10 -7.92
N LEU A 27 -18.21 11.39 -6.60
CA LEU A 27 -19.12 10.75 -5.64
C LEU A 27 -20.46 11.48 -5.50
N HIS A 28 -20.67 12.62 -6.16
CA HIS A 28 -21.84 13.49 -5.94
C HIS A 28 -23.21 12.80 -6.14
N ARG A 29 -23.30 11.75 -6.96
CA ARG A 29 -24.55 10.99 -7.20
C ARG A 29 -24.73 9.79 -6.27
N MET A 30 -23.71 9.45 -5.48
CA MET A 30 -23.72 8.28 -4.61
C MET A 30 -24.48 8.60 -3.32
N PRO A 31 -25.35 7.71 -2.80
CA PRO A 31 -25.99 7.89 -1.50
C PRO A 31 -24.96 8.06 -0.37
N HIS A 32 -25.25 8.93 0.61
CA HIS A 32 -24.33 9.21 1.72
C HIS A 32 -23.85 7.95 2.47
N ALA A 33 -24.72 6.96 2.65
CA ALA A 33 -24.36 5.69 3.29
C ALA A 33 -23.28 4.93 2.51
N GLN A 34 -23.38 4.92 1.18
CA GLN A 34 -22.38 4.27 0.31
C GLN A 34 -21.09 5.08 0.25
N GLN A 35 -21.15 6.41 0.26
CA GLN A 35 -19.95 7.26 0.35
C GLN A 35 -19.19 7.01 1.65
N ALA A 36 -19.89 6.86 2.77
CA ALA A 36 -19.29 6.55 4.06
C ALA A 36 -18.63 5.15 4.07
N ALA A 37 -19.31 4.16 3.48
CA ALA A 37 -18.77 2.80 3.33
C ALA A 37 -17.53 2.76 2.44
N LEU A 38 -17.58 3.42 1.27
CA LEU A 38 -16.45 3.59 0.38
C LEU A 38 -15.30 4.29 1.10
N ARG A 39 -15.59 5.35 1.85
CA ARG A 39 -14.58 6.08 2.59
C ARG A 39 -13.84 5.19 3.58
N LYS A 40 -14.59 4.41 4.35
CA LYS A 40 -14.03 3.43 5.29
C LYS A 40 -13.13 2.43 4.56
N LEU A 41 -13.62 1.86 3.46
CA LEU A 41 -12.86 0.89 2.66
C LEU A 41 -11.55 1.50 2.12
N VAL A 42 -11.60 2.68 1.51
CA VAL A 42 -10.41 3.37 0.97
C VAL A 42 -9.40 3.65 2.08
N ILE A 43 -9.84 4.10 3.26
CA ILE A 43 -8.95 4.29 4.42
C ILE A 43 -8.26 2.96 4.79
N ASP A 44 -9.03 1.87 4.89
CA ASP A 44 -8.48 0.57 5.26
C ASP A 44 -7.49 0.01 4.21
N LEU A 45 -7.68 0.33 2.94
CA LEU A 45 -6.79 -0.10 1.84
C LEU A 45 -5.51 0.73 1.78
N VAL A 46 -5.61 2.06 1.89
CA VAL A 46 -4.42 2.93 1.87
C VAL A 46 -3.58 2.76 3.13
N LEU A 47 -4.20 2.59 4.31
CA LEU A 47 -3.41 2.27 5.50
C LEU A 47 -2.75 0.89 5.39
N ALA A 48 -3.35 -0.04 4.66
CA ALA A 48 -2.75 -1.35 4.42
C ALA A 48 -1.54 -1.30 3.49
N THR A 49 -1.29 -0.23 2.73
CA THR A 49 -0.07 -0.13 1.90
C THR A 49 1.18 0.11 2.76
N ASP A 50 1.04 0.62 3.99
CA ASP A 50 2.15 0.76 4.94
C ASP A 50 2.92 -0.57 5.07
N MET A 51 4.23 -0.49 4.86
CA MET A 51 5.12 -1.65 4.91
C MET A 51 5.32 -2.17 6.33
N ALA A 52 5.05 -1.38 7.37
CA ALA A 52 5.04 -1.85 8.77
C ALA A 52 3.99 -2.93 9.02
N GLU A 53 2.84 -2.87 8.35
CA GLU A 53 1.73 -3.82 8.49
C GLU A 53 1.84 -5.03 7.56
N HIS A 54 2.84 -5.06 6.66
CA HIS A 54 2.95 -6.06 5.61
C HIS A 54 2.93 -7.51 6.15
N MET A 55 3.77 -7.80 7.14
CA MET A 55 3.87 -9.16 7.69
C MET A 55 2.60 -9.59 8.43
N ALA A 56 1.91 -8.65 9.09
CA ALA A 56 0.65 -8.94 9.76
C ALA A 56 -0.43 -9.33 8.75
N ILE A 57 -0.55 -8.59 7.65
CA ILE A 57 -1.53 -8.87 6.59
C ILE A 57 -1.24 -10.20 5.89
N VAL A 58 0.02 -10.46 5.52
CA VAL A 58 0.42 -11.72 4.86
C VAL A 58 0.16 -12.92 5.78
N SER A 59 0.45 -12.80 7.07
CA SER A 59 0.20 -13.85 8.06
C SER A 59 -1.29 -14.17 8.17
N ARG A 60 -2.15 -13.15 8.30
CA ARG A 60 -3.62 -13.32 8.34
C ARG A 60 -4.14 -13.99 7.07
N LEU A 61 -3.72 -13.51 5.89
CA LEU A 61 -4.10 -14.10 4.61
C LEU A 61 -3.71 -15.58 4.54
N LYS A 62 -2.48 -15.93 4.94
CA LYS A 62 -2.01 -17.32 4.95
C LYS A 62 -2.85 -18.18 5.89
N THR A 63 -3.12 -17.71 7.10
CA THR A 63 -3.94 -18.44 8.07
C THR A 63 -5.36 -18.67 7.55
N ASP A 64 -6.00 -17.66 6.97
CA ASP A 64 -7.37 -17.80 6.47
C ASP A 64 -7.46 -18.70 5.24
N LEU A 65 -6.47 -18.64 4.33
CA LEU A 65 -6.37 -19.57 3.21
C LEU A 65 -6.14 -21.01 3.70
N GLN A 66 -5.28 -21.22 4.68
CA GLN A 66 -5.02 -22.56 5.25
C GLN A 66 -6.26 -23.16 5.91
N LYS A 67 -7.01 -22.38 6.68
CA LYS A 67 -8.27 -22.83 7.29
C LYS A 67 -9.28 -23.30 6.23
N ARG A 68 -9.38 -22.56 5.12
CA ARG A 68 -10.31 -22.89 4.03
C ARG A 68 -9.87 -24.13 3.24
N LEU A 69 -8.57 -24.27 2.97
CA LEU A 69 -8.02 -25.48 2.35
C LEU A 69 -8.24 -26.74 3.19
N GLN A 70 -8.29 -26.61 4.52
CA GLN A 70 -8.52 -27.72 5.45
C GLN A 70 -10.00 -28.06 5.64
N SER A 71 -10.92 -27.12 5.36
CA SER A 71 -12.37 -27.33 5.40
C SER A 71 -13.00 -26.97 4.05
N PRO A 72 -12.77 -27.77 3.00
CA PRO A 72 -13.33 -27.53 1.66
C PRO A 72 -14.87 -27.65 1.61
N GLU A 73 -15.50 -28.16 2.67
CA GLU A 73 -16.96 -28.25 2.81
C GLU A 73 -17.60 -26.91 3.23
N ASP A 74 -16.81 -26.00 3.84
CA ASP A 74 -17.21 -24.62 4.17
C ASP A 74 -16.90 -23.63 3.02
N ASP A 75 -16.39 -24.15 1.90
CA ASP A 75 -15.92 -23.32 0.81
C ASP A 75 -17.09 -22.76 0.00
N ILE A 76 -16.80 -21.67 -0.70
CA ILE A 76 -17.67 -20.76 -1.46
C ILE A 76 -18.52 -21.46 -2.57
N GLN A 77 -18.58 -22.79 -2.59
CA GLN A 77 -19.35 -23.63 -3.51
C GLN A 77 -20.86 -23.75 -3.19
N ALA A 78 -21.33 -23.26 -2.03
CA ALA A 78 -22.76 -23.31 -1.68
C ALA A 78 -23.52 -22.00 -1.95
N GLY A 79 -23.04 -21.13 -2.85
CA GLY A 79 -23.71 -19.85 -3.17
C GLY A 79 -23.83 -18.88 -1.99
N GLY A 80 -23.09 -19.11 -0.90
CA GLY A 80 -23.04 -18.25 0.26
C GLY A 80 -22.23 -16.98 0.01
N GLU A 81 -22.68 -15.85 0.55
CA GLU A 81 -21.96 -14.59 0.44
C GLU A 81 -20.57 -14.70 1.08
N VAL A 82 -19.53 -14.24 0.35
CA VAL A 82 -18.19 -14.12 0.91
C VAL A 82 -18.23 -13.14 2.10
N PRO A 83 -17.71 -13.52 3.29
CA PRO A 83 -17.67 -12.62 4.42
C PRO A 83 -16.95 -11.31 4.09
N ASP A 84 -17.50 -10.17 4.53
CA ASP A 84 -16.94 -8.86 4.22
C ASP A 84 -15.52 -8.66 4.75
N GLU A 85 -15.17 -9.34 5.84
CA GLU A 85 -13.81 -9.36 6.37
C GLU A 85 -12.83 -10.04 5.39
N LEU A 86 -13.24 -11.15 4.78
CA LEU A 86 -12.43 -11.83 3.76
C LEU A 86 -12.30 -10.99 2.50
N LYS A 87 -13.39 -10.37 2.02
CA LYS A 87 -13.33 -9.43 0.88
C LYS A 87 -12.32 -8.31 1.15
N ARG A 88 -12.38 -7.72 2.34
CA ARG A 88 -11.44 -6.67 2.76
C ARG A 88 -10.00 -7.16 2.80
N LEU A 89 -9.74 -8.31 3.40
CA LEU A 89 -8.40 -8.88 3.48
C LEU A 89 -7.82 -9.18 2.08
N ILE A 90 -8.64 -9.72 1.18
CA ILE A 90 -8.24 -9.95 -0.22
C ILE A 90 -7.93 -8.62 -0.93
N LEU A 91 -8.77 -7.60 -0.75
CA LEU A 91 -8.52 -6.28 -1.34
C LEU A 91 -7.24 -5.63 -0.78
N GLN A 92 -6.98 -5.76 0.52
CA GLN A 92 -5.73 -5.30 1.15
C GLN A 92 -4.52 -6.05 0.58
N ALA A 93 -4.61 -7.37 0.41
CA ALA A 93 -3.56 -8.13 -0.24
C ALA A 93 -3.34 -7.69 -1.70
N ALA A 94 -4.44 -7.49 -2.45
CA ALA A 94 -4.39 -7.09 -3.85
C ALA A 94 -3.72 -5.72 -4.05
N ILE A 95 -4.07 -4.72 -3.24
CA ILE A 95 -3.44 -3.39 -3.35
C ILE A 95 -1.96 -3.44 -2.98
N LYS A 96 -1.57 -4.25 -1.98
CA LYS A 96 -0.15 -4.44 -1.64
C LYS A 96 0.61 -5.14 -2.75
N ILE A 97 0.04 -6.18 -3.36
CA ILE A 97 0.65 -6.86 -4.51
C ILE A 97 0.83 -5.88 -5.67
N ALA A 98 -0.14 -5.01 -5.92
CA ALA A 98 -0.02 -3.97 -6.94
C ALA A 98 1.13 -3.00 -6.62
N ASP A 99 1.28 -2.61 -5.35
CA ASP A 99 2.32 -1.69 -4.87
C ASP A 99 3.75 -2.26 -5.05
N ILE A 100 3.96 -3.54 -4.73
CA ILE A 100 5.26 -4.23 -4.93
C ILE A 100 5.35 -4.96 -6.28
N GLY A 101 4.37 -4.79 -7.16
CA GLY A 101 4.18 -5.59 -8.37
C GLY A 101 5.30 -5.41 -9.41
N HIS A 102 6.05 -4.32 -9.33
CA HIS A 102 7.19 -4.06 -10.22
C HIS A 102 8.29 -5.14 -10.12
N LEU A 103 8.31 -5.92 -9.03
CA LEU A 103 9.21 -7.08 -8.86
C LEU A 103 8.90 -8.23 -9.82
N TYR A 104 7.66 -8.31 -10.32
CA TYR A 104 7.20 -9.33 -11.26
C TYR A 104 7.09 -8.82 -12.70
N ALA A 105 7.41 -7.54 -12.95
CA ALA A 105 7.42 -6.97 -14.29
C ALA A 105 8.59 -7.50 -15.13
N SER A 106 8.53 -7.28 -16.45
CA SER A 106 9.66 -7.57 -17.35
C SER A 106 10.94 -6.88 -16.86
N HIS A 107 12.10 -7.51 -17.05
CA HIS A 107 13.39 -7.04 -16.54
C HIS A 107 13.63 -5.54 -16.79
N ASP A 108 13.42 -5.05 -18.02
CA ASP A 108 13.63 -3.65 -18.38
C ASP A 108 12.73 -2.67 -17.61
N VAL A 109 11.51 -3.09 -17.26
CA VAL A 109 10.56 -2.29 -16.47
C VAL A 109 10.96 -2.32 -15.00
N HIS A 110 11.33 -3.50 -14.49
CA HIS A 110 11.80 -3.65 -13.12
C HIS A 110 13.01 -2.75 -12.83
N ILE A 111 14.02 -2.76 -13.71
CA ILE A 111 15.23 -1.93 -13.56
C ILE A 111 14.87 -0.44 -13.48
N LYS A 112 14.03 0.06 -14.37
CA LYS A 112 13.59 1.48 -14.35
C LYS A 112 12.91 1.88 -13.06
N TRP A 113 12.09 1.00 -12.47
CA TRP A 113 11.44 1.29 -11.18
C TRP A 113 12.45 1.24 -10.03
N SER A 114 13.39 0.29 -10.04
CA SER A 114 14.46 0.18 -9.05
C SER A 114 15.39 1.40 -9.06
N GLU A 115 15.80 1.88 -10.24
CA GLU A 115 16.63 3.09 -10.39
C GLU A 115 15.92 4.34 -9.83
N ARG A 116 14.61 4.49 -10.07
CA ARG A 116 13.82 5.60 -9.54
C ARG A 116 13.71 5.56 -8.03
N LEU A 117 13.49 4.37 -7.47
CA LEU A 117 13.45 4.16 -6.03
C LEU A 117 14.80 4.49 -5.39
N GLU A 118 15.90 4.09 -6.02
CA GLU A 118 17.25 4.42 -5.57
C GLU A 118 17.52 5.93 -5.63
N GLU A 119 17.15 6.60 -6.73
CA GLU A 119 17.30 8.06 -6.87
C GLU A 119 16.50 8.83 -5.80
N GLU A 120 15.30 8.37 -5.46
CA GLU A 120 14.49 8.95 -4.38
C GLU A 120 15.16 8.78 -3.02
N MET A 121 15.69 7.59 -2.72
CA MET A 121 16.41 7.31 -1.48
C MET A 121 17.68 8.15 -1.34
N TRP A 122 18.44 8.35 -2.42
CA TRP A 122 19.61 9.23 -2.41
C TRP A 122 19.22 10.69 -2.12
N ARG A 123 18.16 11.20 -2.76
CA ARG A 123 17.65 12.55 -2.49
C ARG A 123 17.23 12.72 -1.02
N GLN A 124 16.60 11.69 -0.44
CA GLN A 124 16.28 11.70 0.98
C GLN A 124 17.56 11.75 1.84
N GLY A 125 18.56 10.92 1.54
CA GLY A 125 19.84 10.91 2.25
C GLY A 125 20.58 12.25 2.18
N ASP A 126 20.52 12.94 1.04
CA ASP A 126 21.07 14.30 0.89
C ASP A 126 20.35 15.32 1.80
N VAL A 127 19.02 15.24 1.90
CA VAL A 127 18.22 16.09 2.80
C VAL A 127 18.54 15.79 4.26
N GLU A 128 18.69 14.52 4.63
CA GLU A 128 19.07 14.09 5.99
C GLU A 128 20.45 14.63 6.36
N LYS A 129 21.43 14.54 5.43
CA LYS A 129 22.78 15.05 5.62
C LYS A 129 22.80 16.57 5.79
N GLN A 130 22.04 17.30 4.97
CA GLN A 130 21.90 18.77 5.09
C GLN A 130 21.30 19.20 6.43
N ARG A 131 20.42 18.38 7.00
CA ARG A 131 19.77 18.61 8.30
C ARG A 131 20.58 18.07 9.48
N SER A 132 21.82 17.63 9.27
CA SER A 132 22.67 17.01 10.30
C SER A 132 22.01 15.80 10.99
N MET A 133 21.12 15.11 10.29
CA MET A 133 20.46 13.89 10.75
C MET A 133 21.33 12.68 10.39
N LYS A 134 21.17 11.60 11.17
CA LYS A 134 21.79 10.32 10.80
C LYS A 134 21.14 9.82 9.52
N VAL A 135 21.94 9.70 8.46
CA VAL A 135 21.47 9.15 7.19
C VAL A 135 20.99 7.72 7.40
N LEU A 136 19.74 7.45 7.04
CA LEU A 136 19.16 6.12 7.13
C LEU A 136 19.91 5.18 6.16
N CYS A 137 20.68 4.28 6.74
CA CYS A 137 21.54 3.36 6.00
C CYS A 137 20.71 2.21 5.44
N PHE A 138 20.31 2.30 4.17
CA PHE A 138 20.01 1.12 3.36
C PHE A 138 21.14 0.78 2.38
N TRP A 139 21.98 1.76 2.02
CA TRP A 139 23.11 1.62 1.08
C TRP A 139 24.44 2.18 1.61
N GLY A 140 24.63 2.25 2.93
CA GLY A 140 25.88 2.71 3.55
C GLY A 140 27.07 1.74 3.43
N LEU A 141 27.04 0.82 2.47
CA LEU A 141 28.21 0.09 1.99
C LEU A 141 28.60 0.63 0.61
N GLY A 142 29.28 1.78 0.58
CA GLY A 142 30.42 1.99 -0.31
C GLY A 142 30.25 1.82 -1.82
N PHE A 143 29.09 2.05 -2.43
CA PHE A 143 29.05 2.36 -3.86
C PHE A 143 29.33 3.84 -4.04
N GLY A 144 30.62 4.16 -4.12
CA GLY A 144 31.12 5.51 -4.35
C GLY A 144 30.56 6.10 -5.65
N SER A 145 30.20 7.38 -5.59
CA SER A 145 30.38 8.45 -6.59
C SER A 145 30.60 8.11 -8.09
N GLY A 146 30.03 7.03 -8.63
CA GLY A 146 30.47 6.47 -9.91
C GLY A 146 29.39 5.83 -10.77
N PHE A 147 28.12 5.86 -10.36
CA PHE A 147 27.01 5.47 -11.22
C PHE A 147 25.92 6.55 -11.18
N ARG A 148 26.21 7.66 -11.85
CA ARG A 148 25.17 8.31 -12.67
C ARG A 148 25.41 7.77 -14.07
N VAL A 149 24.47 6.99 -14.59
CA VAL A 149 24.36 6.84 -16.05
C VAL A 149 23.86 8.15 -16.62
#